data_AF-A0A975EFX9-F1
#
_entry.id   AF-A0A975EFX9-F1
#
_cell.length_a   1.000
_cell.length_b   1.000
_cell.length_c   1.000
_cell.angle_alpha   90.00
_cell.angle_beta   90.00
_cell.angle_gamma   90.00
#
_symmetry.space_group_name_H-M   'P 1'
#
loop_
_entity.id
_entity.type
_entity.pdbx_description
1 polymer ?
#
loop_
_entity_poly.entity_id
_entity_poly.type
_entity_poly.pdbx_seq_one_letter_code
_entity_poly.pdbx_strand_id
1 'polypeptide(L)'
;MYNIQAHPPIDPVIPGNLSAGAALQSPEILKLWDYSKVPFEEIPQDPEQYITHGSPQDLICIGHHLRDMKTVRRSELVDPLNAHSIIVPAIMTKREGLLKDGSGSGPRTNENTAEPYAVVVSAPNLSLSTQFGIIGEFLGSASLAFVVWAGESHLEAWFSTRSILGPHEFFEEAIAFGADPSIKTRCQPYALPGGIHWQTRRQNTIVYLDPDALAEMHREDSKPPAVDETKAVAKNKRQRARSNGSRGKKQRS
;
A
#
# COMPACT_ATOMS: atom_id res chain seq x y z
N MET A 1 2.81 28.79 -24.67
CA MET A 1 3.51 27.60 -25.21
C MET A 1 4.57 27.20 -24.20
N TYR A 2 4.32 26.17 -23.40
CA TYR A 2 5.30 25.69 -22.42
C TYR A 2 6.21 24.66 -23.08
N ASN A 3 7.51 24.90 -22.96
CA ASN A 3 8.56 24.08 -23.53
C ASN A 3 8.65 22.77 -22.72
N ILE A 4 8.05 21.70 -23.22
CA ILE A 4 8.21 20.36 -22.65
C ILE A 4 9.59 19.89 -23.09
N GLN A 5 10.61 20.10 -22.26
CA GLN A 5 11.92 19.48 -22.47
C GLN A 5 11.71 17.96 -22.48
N ALA A 6 11.94 17.34 -23.64
CA ALA A 6 12.01 15.90 -23.76
C ALA A 6 13.08 15.37 -22.81
N HIS A 7 12.68 14.59 -21.81
CA HIS A 7 13.61 13.90 -20.93
C HIS A 7 14.41 12.87 -21.75
N PRO A 8 15.71 12.71 -21.48
CA PRO A 8 16.52 11.70 -22.16
C PRO A 8 15.93 10.30 -21.91
N PRO A 9 16.11 9.37 -22.88
CA PRO A 9 15.66 7.99 -22.72
C PRO A 9 16.23 7.41 -21.42
N ILE A 10 15.34 6.77 -20.66
CA ILE A 10 15.70 6.07 -19.42
C ILE A 10 16.44 4.81 -19.84
N ASP A 11 17.76 4.77 -19.65
CA ASP A 11 18.48 3.51 -19.73
C ASP A 11 17.90 2.57 -18.66
N PRO A 12 17.45 1.36 -19.03
CA PRO A 12 16.98 0.39 -18.06
C PRO A 12 18.15 0.05 -17.15
N VAL A 13 18.10 0.52 -15.91
CA VAL A 13 19.01 0.07 -14.85
C VAL A 13 18.73 -1.42 -14.69
N ILE A 14 19.60 -2.24 -15.26
CA ILE A 14 19.62 -3.68 -15.05
C ILE A 14 19.79 -3.88 -13.53
N PRO A 15 18.90 -4.62 -12.84
CA PRO A 15 19.03 -4.90 -11.42
C PRO A 15 20.15 -5.95 -11.23
N GLY A 16 21.39 -5.51 -11.40
CA GLY A 16 22.59 -6.27 -11.10
C GLY A 16 23.23 -5.67 -9.85
N ASN A 17 23.15 -6.42 -8.75
CA ASN A 17 23.63 -6.07 -7.40
C ASN A 17 22.71 -5.14 -6.61
N LEU A 18 21.73 -5.76 -5.94
CA LEU A 18 21.23 -5.31 -4.63
C LEU A 18 22.39 -5.30 -3.62
N SER A 19 23.33 -4.36 -3.71
CA SER A 19 23.98 -3.92 -2.48
C SER A 19 22.87 -3.26 -1.68
N ALA A 20 22.22 -4.02 -0.79
CA ALA A 20 21.19 -3.49 0.08
C ALA A 20 21.75 -2.22 0.72
N GLY A 21 21.23 -1.05 0.34
CA GLY A 21 21.72 0.23 0.86
C GLY A 21 21.63 0.21 2.38
N ALA A 22 22.44 1.01 3.08
CA ALA A 22 22.46 1.03 4.55
C ALA A 22 21.06 1.17 5.19
N ALA A 23 20.10 1.79 4.49
CA ALA A 23 18.70 1.90 4.90
C ALA A 23 17.95 0.56 5.00
N LEU A 24 18.23 -0.41 4.12
CA LEU A 24 17.66 -1.76 4.19
C LEU A 24 18.24 -2.60 5.33
N GLN A 25 19.30 -2.13 5.97
CA GLN A 25 19.93 -2.77 7.13
C GLN A 25 19.42 -2.20 8.46
N SER A 26 18.37 -1.36 8.45
CA SER A 26 17.81 -0.84 9.70
C SER A 26 17.16 -1.96 10.53
N PRO A 27 17.17 -1.86 11.87
CA PRO A 27 16.56 -2.88 12.73
C PRO A 27 15.07 -3.14 12.44
N GLU A 28 14.32 -2.13 12.02
CA GLU A 28 12.90 -2.26 11.67
C GLU A 28 12.70 -3.06 10.38
N ILE A 29 13.52 -2.80 9.35
CA ILE A 29 13.44 -3.54 8.09
C ILE A 29 13.84 -5.00 8.31
N LEU A 30 14.90 -5.25 9.06
CA LEU A 30 15.32 -6.62 9.42
C LEU A 30 14.22 -7.38 10.16
N LYS A 31 13.50 -6.72 11.08
CA LYS A 31 12.34 -7.34 11.75
C LYS A 31 11.19 -7.65 10.80
N LEU A 32 10.94 -6.81 9.80
CA LEU A 32 9.94 -7.11 8.78
C LEU A 32 10.33 -8.34 7.96
N TRP A 33 11.62 -8.53 7.67
CA TRP A 33 12.11 -9.77 7.04
C TRP A 33 11.86 -10.98 7.93
N ASP A 34 12.18 -10.90 9.22
CA ASP A 34 11.96 -11.99 10.17
C ASP A 34 10.47 -12.35 10.35
N TYR A 35 9.57 -11.37 10.21
CA TYR A 35 8.13 -11.59 10.29
C TYR A 35 7.48 -12.01 8.97
N SER A 36 8.16 -11.83 7.85
CA SER A 36 7.67 -12.22 6.54
C SER A 36 7.43 -13.74 6.49
N LYS A 37 6.35 -14.16 5.81
CA LYS A 37 6.11 -15.59 5.56
C LYS A 37 6.96 -16.15 4.43
N VAL A 38 7.62 -15.28 3.68
CA VAL A 38 8.55 -15.62 2.60
C VAL A 38 9.93 -15.05 2.95
N PRO A 39 11.02 -15.84 2.86
CA PRO A 39 12.38 -15.35 3.06
C PRO A 39 12.67 -14.16 2.14
N PHE A 40 13.40 -13.15 2.62
CA PHE A 40 13.60 -11.89 1.88
C PHE A 40 14.17 -12.11 0.48
N GLU A 41 15.15 -13.01 0.32
CA GLU A 41 15.79 -13.34 -0.94
C GLU A 41 14.84 -14.01 -1.95
N GLU A 42 13.74 -14.57 -1.46
CA GLU A 42 12.72 -15.25 -2.25
C GLU A 42 11.49 -14.36 -2.50
N ILE A 43 11.40 -13.18 -1.88
CA ILE A 43 10.31 -12.22 -2.12
C ILE A 43 10.41 -11.69 -3.56
N PRO A 44 9.44 -11.97 -4.45
CA PRO A 44 9.46 -11.46 -5.81
C PRO A 44 9.49 -9.94 -5.82
N GLN A 45 10.32 -9.33 -6.66
CA GLN A 45 10.34 -7.86 -6.81
C GLN A 45 9.66 -7.40 -8.11
N ASP A 46 8.96 -8.31 -8.79
CA ASP A 46 8.20 -8.03 -10.00
C ASP A 46 6.82 -7.44 -9.62
N PRO A 47 6.48 -6.21 -10.07
CA PRO A 47 5.19 -5.59 -9.78
C PRO A 47 3.98 -6.45 -10.19
N GLU A 48 4.15 -7.30 -11.20
CA GLU A 48 3.11 -8.18 -11.71
C GLU A 48 2.54 -9.15 -10.68
N GLN A 49 3.31 -9.45 -9.63
CA GLN A 49 2.88 -10.37 -8.57
C GLN A 49 1.95 -9.70 -7.55
N TYR A 50 1.93 -8.36 -7.50
CA TYR A 50 1.29 -7.61 -6.41
C TYR A 50 0.03 -6.89 -6.83
N ILE A 51 -0.06 -6.52 -8.10
CA ILE A 51 -1.20 -5.77 -8.63
C ILE A 51 -2.36 -6.74 -8.83
N THR A 52 -3.54 -6.39 -8.33
CA THR A 52 -4.75 -7.17 -8.58
C THR A 52 -5.28 -6.88 -9.98
N HIS A 53 -5.59 -7.95 -10.69
CA HIS A 53 -6.31 -7.93 -11.97
C HIS A 53 -7.73 -8.41 -11.69
N GLY A 54 -8.73 -7.81 -12.33
CA GLY A 54 -10.12 -8.22 -12.08
C GLY A 54 -11.21 -7.18 -12.33
N SER A 55 -10.86 -5.98 -12.80
CA SER A 55 -11.85 -5.13 -13.47
C SER A 55 -12.17 -5.75 -14.84
N PRO A 56 -13.44 -5.76 -15.30
CA PRO A 56 -13.80 -6.16 -16.67
C PRO A 56 -13.05 -5.38 -17.75
N GLN A 57 -12.45 -4.25 -17.38
CA GLN A 57 -11.77 -3.32 -18.29
C GLN A 57 -10.24 -3.37 -18.18
N ASP A 58 -9.69 -4.10 -17.20
CA ASP A 58 -8.23 -4.21 -16.92
C ASP A 58 -7.51 -2.84 -16.94
N LEU A 59 -8.16 -1.83 -16.36
CA LEU A 59 -7.64 -0.48 -16.27
C LEU A 59 -6.81 -0.32 -14.99
N ILE A 60 -5.65 0.30 -15.13
CA ILE A 60 -4.76 0.68 -14.02
C ILE A 60 -4.42 2.16 -14.11
N CYS A 61 -4.29 2.82 -12.95
CA CYS A 61 -3.84 4.20 -12.85
C CYS A 61 -2.41 4.24 -12.29
N ILE A 62 -1.45 4.61 -13.12
CA ILE A 62 -0.02 4.43 -12.87
C ILE A 62 0.77 5.62 -13.42
N GLY A 63 1.96 5.91 -12.88
CA GLY A 63 2.82 6.98 -13.39
C GLY A 63 4.23 6.97 -12.79
N HIS A 64 5.12 7.80 -13.33
CA HIS A 64 6.43 8.00 -12.71
C HIS A 64 6.33 8.98 -11.53
N HIS A 65 5.40 9.93 -11.57
CA HIS A 65 5.11 10.87 -10.49
C HIS A 65 3.65 11.32 -10.51
N LEU A 66 3.23 12.22 -9.62
CA LEU A 66 1.82 12.62 -9.53
C LEU A 66 1.26 13.32 -10.78
N ARG A 67 2.11 14.02 -11.55
CA ARG A 67 1.67 14.88 -12.66
C ARG A 67 1.55 14.17 -14.01
N ASP A 68 2.09 12.97 -14.15
CA ASP A 68 2.07 12.16 -15.38
C ASP A 68 1.27 10.87 -15.23
N MET A 69 0.55 10.72 -14.12
CA MET A 69 -0.30 9.55 -13.91
C MET A 69 -1.31 9.44 -15.05
N LYS A 70 -1.50 8.23 -15.55
CA LYS A 70 -2.42 7.90 -16.63
C LYS A 70 -3.25 6.68 -16.22
N THR A 71 -4.51 6.67 -16.63
CA THR A 71 -5.36 5.49 -16.50
C THR A 71 -5.53 4.86 -17.86
N VAL A 72 -4.96 3.67 -18.00
CA VAL A 72 -4.86 2.96 -19.28
C VAL A 72 -5.17 1.49 -19.08
N ARG A 73 -5.49 0.80 -20.16
CA ARG A 73 -5.50 -0.65 -20.11
C ARG A 73 -4.08 -1.12 -19.90
N ARG A 74 -3.91 -2.16 -19.10
CA ARG A 74 -2.61 -2.80 -18.90
C ARG A 74 -1.94 -3.15 -20.24
N SER A 75 -2.69 -3.72 -21.18
CA SER A 75 -2.20 -4.10 -22.51
C SER A 75 -1.73 -2.93 -23.38
N GLU A 76 -2.02 -1.68 -22.99
CA GLU A 76 -1.63 -0.46 -23.70
C GLU A 76 -0.42 0.22 -23.05
N LEU A 77 0.08 -0.30 -21.94
CA LEU A 77 1.34 0.18 -21.39
C LEU A 77 2.49 -0.17 -22.34
N VAL A 78 3.15 0.88 -22.82
CA VAL A 78 4.34 0.77 -23.66
C VAL A 78 5.55 0.39 -22.80
N ASP A 79 5.66 0.99 -21.63
CA ASP A 79 6.74 0.74 -20.68
C ASP A 79 6.40 -0.48 -19.81
N PRO A 80 7.40 -1.27 -19.39
CA PRO A 80 7.16 -2.32 -18.40
C PRO A 80 6.70 -1.71 -17.08
N LEU A 81 5.86 -2.43 -16.32
CA LEU A 81 5.29 -1.89 -15.06
C LEU A 81 6.37 -1.38 -14.10
N ASN A 82 7.48 -2.10 -13.99
CA ASN A 82 8.57 -1.73 -13.10
C ASN A 82 9.25 -0.39 -13.46
N ALA A 83 9.04 0.16 -14.66
CA ALA A 83 9.54 1.48 -15.03
C ALA A 83 8.81 2.63 -14.30
N HIS A 84 7.62 2.37 -13.74
CA HIS A 84 6.82 3.36 -13.05
C HIS A 84 7.09 3.39 -11.54
N SER A 85 6.79 4.52 -10.89
CA SER A 85 7.06 4.70 -9.46
C SER A 85 5.85 4.46 -8.59
N ILE A 86 4.65 4.80 -9.09
CA ILE A 86 3.45 4.91 -8.27
C ILE A 86 2.22 4.35 -8.99
N ILE A 87 1.28 3.82 -8.19
CA ILE A 87 0.02 3.22 -8.64
C ILE A 87 -1.13 3.60 -7.70
N VAL A 88 -2.35 3.66 -8.21
CA VAL A 88 -3.57 3.70 -7.39
C VAL A 88 -4.01 2.26 -7.07
N PRO A 89 -4.13 1.88 -5.78
CA PRO A 89 -4.46 0.52 -5.34
C PRO A 89 -5.96 0.21 -5.39
N ALA A 90 -6.59 0.58 -6.51
CA ALA A 90 -8.02 0.46 -6.68
C ALA A 90 -8.40 0.14 -8.12
N ILE A 91 -9.59 -0.44 -8.28
CA ILE A 91 -10.15 -0.72 -9.60
C ILE A 91 -10.54 0.61 -10.27
N MET A 92 -9.99 0.85 -11.45
CA MET A 92 -10.37 1.98 -12.28
C MET A 92 -11.59 1.62 -13.14
N THR A 93 -12.62 2.47 -13.14
CA THR A 93 -13.90 2.23 -13.84
C THR A 93 -14.00 2.94 -15.18
N LYS A 94 -13.17 3.98 -15.40
CA LYS A 94 -13.06 4.77 -16.62
C LYS A 94 -11.63 5.32 -16.73
N ARG A 95 -11.20 5.68 -17.94
CA ARG A 95 -9.90 6.34 -18.16
C ARG A 95 -9.81 7.71 -17.48
N GLU A 96 -10.91 8.44 -17.41
CA GLU A 96 -10.96 9.73 -16.76
C GLU A 96 -12.25 9.90 -15.98
N GLY A 97 -12.21 10.76 -14.97
CA GLY A 97 -13.39 11.22 -14.24
C GLY A 97 -13.28 12.71 -13.97
N LEU A 98 -14.38 13.34 -13.54
CA LEU A 98 -14.44 14.76 -13.25
C LEU A 98 -13.58 15.11 -12.04
N LEU A 99 -12.87 16.22 -12.16
CA LEU A 99 -12.12 16.82 -11.06
C LEU A 99 -13.08 17.36 -9.99
N LYS A 100 -12.62 17.40 -8.74
CA LYS A 100 -13.45 17.84 -7.59
C LYS A 100 -13.97 19.28 -7.73
N ASP A 101 -13.26 20.13 -8.46
CA ASP A 101 -13.60 21.53 -8.71
C ASP A 101 -14.44 21.73 -9.98
N GLY A 102 -14.75 20.64 -10.71
CA GLY A 102 -15.49 20.70 -11.98
C GLY A 102 -14.71 21.32 -13.14
N SER A 103 -13.42 21.61 -12.99
CA SER A 103 -12.61 22.30 -14.00
C SER A 103 -12.29 21.45 -15.24
N GLY A 104 -12.57 20.14 -15.19
CA GLY A 104 -12.34 19.23 -16.29
C GLY A 104 -12.37 17.76 -15.86
N SER A 105 -11.74 16.91 -16.65
CA SER A 105 -11.53 15.49 -16.38
C SER A 105 -10.06 15.19 -16.11
N GLY A 106 -9.80 14.14 -15.34
CA GLY A 106 -8.45 13.68 -15.05
C GLY A 106 -8.38 12.17 -14.90
N PRO A 107 -7.17 11.59 -15.06
CA PRO A 107 -6.99 10.14 -15.03
C PRO A 107 -7.16 9.55 -13.63
N ARG A 108 -6.97 10.36 -12.58
CA ARG A 108 -6.99 9.94 -11.18
C ARG A 108 -8.00 10.74 -10.38
N THR A 109 -9.23 10.24 -10.29
CA THR A 109 -10.32 10.89 -9.55
C THR A 109 -11.13 9.89 -8.75
N ASN A 110 -11.84 10.34 -7.72
CA ASN A 110 -12.77 9.48 -7.00
C ASN A 110 -13.96 9.03 -7.88
N GLU A 111 -14.28 9.74 -8.96
CA GLU A 111 -15.38 9.38 -9.86
C GLU A 111 -15.02 8.17 -10.74
N ASN A 112 -13.78 8.09 -11.22
CA ASN A 112 -13.33 6.97 -12.04
C ASN A 112 -12.63 5.85 -11.25
N THR A 113 -12.72 5.87 -9.92
CA THR A 113 -12.10 4.89 -9.02
C THR A 113 -13.17 4.20 -8.17
N ALA A 114 -13.28 2.88 -8.32
CA ALA A 114 -14.14 2.02 -7.51
C ALA A 114 -13.53 1.79 -6.11
N GLU A 115 -14.08 0.82 -5.38
CA GLU A 115 -13.55 0.42 -4.09
C GLU A 115 -12.10 -0.11 -4.24
N PRO A 116 -11.18 0.27 -3.35
CA PRO A 116 -9.82 -0.23 -3.39
C PRO A 116 -9.77 -1.73 -3.11
N TYR A 117 -8.81 -2.42 -3.73
CA TYR A 117 -8.47 -3.80 -3.37
C TYR A 117 -7.49 -3.83 -2.18
N ALA A 118 -6.74 -2.74 -1.96
CA ALA A 118 -5.86 -2.59 -0.80
C ALA A 118 -6.08 -1.26 -0.07
N VAL A 119 -6.05 -1.31 1.26
CA VAL A 119 -5.82 -0.11 2.08
C VAL A 119 -4.34 -0.01 2.35
N VAL A 120 -3.74 1.13 2.00
CA VAL A 120 -2.32 1.36 2.23
C VAL A 120 -2.13 2.33 3.40
N VAL A 121 -1.51 1.86 4.47
CA VAL A 121 -1.15 2.67 5.64
C VAL A 121 0.27 3.17 5.47
N SER A 122 0.45 4.48 5.51
CA SER A 122 1.74 5.15 5.37
C SER A 122 1.79 6.37 6.31
N ALA A 123 2.99 6.67 6.83
CA ALA A 123 3.24 7.82 7.69
C ALA A 123 4.62 8.43 7.38
N PRO A 124 4.80 8.99 6.16
CA PRO A 124 6.12 9.30 5.61
C PRO A 124 6.89 10.37 6.38
N ASN A 125 6.19 11.16 7.21
CA ASN A 125 6.77 12.23 8.01
C ASN A 125 7.21 11.78 9.43
N LEU A 126 7.04 10.50 9.77
CA LEU A 126 7.42 9.94 11.06
C LEU A 126 8.72 9.15 10.97
N SER A 127 9.37 8.90 12.12
CA SER A 127 10.55 8.03 12.15
C SER A 127 10.18 6.60 11.76
N LEU A 128 11.15 5.86 11.21
CA LEU A 128 10.95 4.48 10.78
C LEU A 128 10.43 3.57 11.90
N SER A 129 10.96 3.71 13.13
CA SER A 129 10.49 2.97 14.30
C SER A 129 9.01 3.25 14.62
N THR A 130 8.56 4.50 14.45
CA THR A 130 7.16 4.87 14.64
C THR A 130 6.30 4.31 13.51
N GLN A 131 6.73 4.41 12.25
CA GLN A 131 6.03 3.80 11.11
C GLN A 131 5.83 2.29 11.32
N PHE A 132 6.89 1.58 11.71
CA PHE A 132 6.84 0.15 12.05
C PHE A 132 5.87 -0.14 13.20
N GLY A 133 5.88 0.69 14.26
CA GLY A 133 4.95 0.57 15.37
C GLY A 133 3.48 0.69 14.93
N ILE A 134 3.17 1.68 14.08
CA ILE A 134 1.82 1.85 13.52
C ILE A 134 1.39 0.59 12.78
N ILE A 135 2.24 0.04 11.89
CA ILE A 135 1.93 -1.18 11.14
C ILE A 135 1.60 -2.34 12.09
N GLY A 136 2.38 -2.49 13.17
CA GLY A 136 2.19 -3.53 14.18
C GLY A 136 0.83 -3.49 14.88
N GLU A 137 0.26 -2.30 15.12
CA GLU A 137 -1.06 -2.15 15.75
C GLU A 137 -2.19 -2.74 14.90
N PHE A 138 -2.06 -2.73 13.56
CA PHE A 138 -3.11 -3.18 12.64
C PHE A 138 -3.05 -4.66 12.26
N LEU A 139 -1.98 -5.39 12.60
CA LEU A 139 -1.85 -6.83 12.31
C LEU A 139 -2.95 -7.69 12.97
N GLY A 140 -3.62 -7.16 14.00
CA GLY A 140 -4.71 -7.85 14.69
C GLY A 140 -6.10 -7.64 14.08
N SER A 141 -6.28 -6.54 13.34
CA SER A 141 -7.56 -6.03 12.83
C SER A 141 -7.70 -6.14 11.32
N ALA A 142 -6.60 -6.33 10.58
CA ALA A 142 -6.60 -6.53 9.13
C ALA A 142 -5.45 -7.47 8.70
N SER A 143 -5.65 -8.15 7.58
CA SER A 143 -4.64 -9.00 6.93
C SER A 143 -3.63 -8.10 6.20
N LEU A 144 -2.38 -8.04 6.68
CA LEU A 144 -1.28 -7.37 6.00
C LEU A 144 -0.76 -8.27 4.87
N ALA A 145 -0.88 -7.85 3.61
CA ALA A 145 -0.42 -8.61 2.45
C ALA A 145 1.08 -8.44 2.21
N PHE A 146 1.56 -7.19 2.20
CA PHE A 146 2.97 -6.89 2.03
C PHE A 146 3.32 -5.50 2.56
N VAL A 147 4.62 -5.21 2.72
CA VAL A 147 5.14 -3.88 3.04
C VAL A 147 6.17 -3.47 2.01
N VAL A 148 6.03 -2.24 1.51
CA VAL A 148 6.95 -1.63 0.55
C VAL A 148 7.85 -0.64 1.29
N TRP A 149 9.16 -0.75 1.09
CA TRP A 149 10.14 0.28 1.43
C TRP A 149 10.23 1.27 0.27
N ALA A 150 9.47 2.37 0.38
CA ALA A 150 9.25 3.31 -0.70
C ALA A 150 10.37 4.36 -0.78
N GLY A 151 11.10 4.35 -1.90
CA GLY A 151 12.10 5.38 -2.23
C GLY A 151 13.18 5.60 -1.16
N GLU A 152 13.51 4.59 -0.35
CA GLU A 152 14.44 4.64 0.80
C GLU A 152 14.03 5.56 1.97
N SER A 153 12.75 5.92 2.10
CA SER A 153 12.33 6.93 3.08
C SER A 153 11.23 6.49 4.04
N HIS A 154 10.30 5.65 3.59
CA HIS A 154 9.14 5.28 4.40
C HIS A 154 8.58 3.92 4.03
N LEU A 155 7.81 3.35 4.96
CA LEU A 155 7.06 2.12 4.80
C LEU A 155 5.65 2.42 4.33
N GLU A 156 5.19 1.64 3.38
CA GLU A 156 3.80 1.56 2.98
C GLU A 156 3.31 0.13 3.23
N ALA A 157 2.37 -0.03 4.16
CA ALA A 157 1.80 -1.32 4.53
C ALA A 157 0.48 -1.54 3.80
N TRP A 158 0.41 -2.61 3.00
CA TRP A 158 -0.71 -2.92 2.13
C TRP A 158 -1.60 -3.98 2.77
N PHE A 159 -2.78 -3.58 3.23
CA PHE A 159 -3.76 -4.44 3.86
C PHE A 159 -4.87 -4.83 2.88
N SER A 160 -5.31 -6.10 2.94
CA SER A 160 -6.46 -6.57 2.16
C SER A 160 -7.74 -5.87 2.64
N THR A 161 -8.46 -5.19 1.75
CA THR A 161 -9.73 -4.53 2.10
C THR A 161 -10.81 -5.51 2.56
N ARG A 162 -10.74 -6.77 2.08
CA ARG A 162 -11.66 -7.85 2.46
C ARG A 162 -11.56 -8.25 3.94
N SER A 163 -10.40 -8.04 4.56
CA SER A 163 -10.17 -8.36 5.96
C SER A 163 -10.65 -7.26 6.93
N ILE A 164 -10.98 -6.08 6.40
CA ILE A 164 -11.34 -4.90 7.19
C ILE A 164 -12.86 -4.85 7.38
N LEU A 165 -13.33 -5.13 8.60
CA LEU A 165 -14.76 -5.18 8.92
C LEU A 165 -15.41 -3.79 9.06
N GLY A 166 -14.61 -2.76 9.32
CA GLY A 166 -15.06 -1.39 9.53
C GLY A 166 -14.06 -0.42 8.91
N PRO A 167 -14.13 -0.13 7.60
CA PRO A 167 -13.13 0.66 6.92
C PRO A 167 -13.04 2.09 7.47
N HIS A 168 -14.18 2.68 7.87
CA HIS A 168 -14.18 4.00 8.48
C HIS A 168 -13.43 4.00 9.82
N GLU A 169 -13.75 3.06 10.71
CA GLU A 169 -13.08 2.91 12.00
C GLU A 169 -11.59 2.62 11.83
N PHE A 170 -11.24 1.76 10.87
CA PHE A 170 -9.85 1.47 10.52
C PHE A 170 -9.10 2.74 10.11
N PHE A 171 -9.69 3.56 9.23
CA PHE A 171 -9.05 4.81 8.80
C PHE A 171 -8.93 5.83 9.93
N GLU A 172 -9.97 6.01 10.76
CA GLU A 172 -9.89 6.94 11.90
C GLU A 172 -8.84 6.50 12.91
N GLU A 173 -8.76 5.19 13.19
CA GLU A 173 -7.76 4.63 14.07
C GLU A 173 -6.35 4.81 13.49
N ALA A 174 -6.13 4.47 12.22
CA ALA A 174 -4.83 4.66 11.54
C ALA A 174 -4.37 6.12 11.58
N ILE A 175 -5.27 7.07 11.30
CA ILE A 175 -4.95 8.50 11.36
C ILE A 175 -4.67 8.95 12.79
N ALA A 176 -5.42 8.45 13.78
CA ALA A 176 -5.16 8.76 15.19
C ALA A 176 -3.78 8.24 15.65
N PHE A 177 -3.29 7.15 15.07
CA PHE A 177 -1.92 6.64 15.27
C PHE A 177 -0.85 7.36 14.45
N GLY A 178 -1.23 8.31 13.58
CA GLY A 178 -0.31 9.16 12.82
C GLY A 178 -0.16 8.80 11.34
N ALA A 179 -1.00 7.92 10.79
CA ALA A 179 -1.05 7.69 9.35
C ALA A 179 -1.49 8.96 8.60
N ASP A 180 -1.07 9.08 7.33
CA ASP A 180 -1.48 10.17 6.45
C ASP A 180 -3.01 10.17 6.27
N PRO A 181 -3.74 11.28 6.52
CA PRO A 181 -5.17 11.37 6.25
C PRO A 181 -5.58 11.08 4.80
N SER A 182 -4.65 11.18 3.85
CA SER A 182 -4.88 10.89 2.44
C SER A 182 -5.32 9.45 2.17
N ILE A 183 -5.09 8.51 3.12
CA ILE A 183 -5.54 7.11 3.04
C ILE A 183 -7.04 6.94 2.83
N LYS A 184 -7.85 7.95 3.17
CA LYS A 184 -9.31 7.96 2.92
C LYS A 184 -9.67 8.26 1.45
N THR A 185 -8.72 8.70 0.64
CA THR A 185 -8.95 9.04 -0.77
C THR A 185 -8.76 7.80 -1.64
N ARG A 186 -9.84 7.31 -2.27
CA ARG A 186 -9.81 6.09 -3.11
C ARG A 186 -8.79 6.18 -4.24
N CYS A 187 -8.62 7.36 -4.83
CA CYS A 187 -7.65 7.60 -5.89
C CYS A 187 -6.27 8.07 -5.38
N GLN A 188 -5.92 7.81 -4.11
CA GLN A 188 -4.59 8.12 -3.58
C GLN A 188 -3.56 7.19 -4.22
N PRO A 189 -2.47 7.73 -4.79
CA PRO A 189 -1.39 6.92 -5.30
C PRO A 189 -0.38 6.57 -4.20
N TYR A 190 0.22 5.40 -4.35
CA TYR A 190 1.22 4.81 -3.46
C TYR A 190 2.39 4.25 -4.28
N ALA A 191 3.47 3.90 -3.61
CA ALA A 191 4.63 3.28 -4.26
C ALA A 191 4.20 2.00 -4.97
N LEU A 192 4.53 1.90 -6.26
CA LEU A 192 4.34 0.68 -7.01
C LEU A 192 5.30 -0.39 -6.45
N PRO A 193 4.81 -1.53 -5.92
CA PRO A 193 5.69 -2.59 -5.42
C PRO A 193 6.59 -3.09 -6.54
N GLY A 194 7.91 -3.10 -6.33
CA GLY A 194 8.87 -3.48 -7.36
C GLY A 194 9.14 -2.43 -8.44
N GLY A 195 8.43 -1.29 -8.41
CA GLY A 195 8.64 -0.16 -9.32
C GLY A 195 9.89 0.65 -9.01
N ILE A 196 10.31 1.52 -9.93
CA ILE A 196 11.47 2.41 -9.74
C ILE A 196 11.01 3.81 -9.34
N HIS A 197 11.43 4.27 -8.16
CA HIS A 197 11.13 5.60 -7.66
C HIS A 197 11.79 6.70 -8.51
N TRP A 198 11.00 7.64 -9.03
CA TRP A 198 11.46 8.61 -10.04
C TRP A 198 12.60 9.54 -9.60
N GLN A 199 12.65 9.97 -8.33
CA GLN A 199 13.70 10.88 -7.86
C GLN A 199 15.00 10.14 -7.54
N THR A 200 14.92 9.16 -6.65
CA THR A 200 16.06 8.40 -6.14
C THR A 200 16.57 7.34 -7.11
N ARG A 201 15.76 6.95 -8.11
CA ARG A 201 16.03 5.84 -9.04
C ARG A 201 16.23 4.49 -8.36
N ARG A 202 15.77 4.39 -7.11
CA ARG A 202 15.79 3.16 -6.32
C ARG A 202 14.52 2.37 -6.55
N GLN A 203 14.62 1.06 -6.43
CA GLN A 203 13.43 0.21 -6.44
C GLN A 203 12.62 0.42 -5.15
N ASN A 204 11.31 0.43 -5.29
CA ASN A 204 10.36 0.28 -4.19
C ASN A 204 10.36 -1.19 -3.75
N THR A 205 11.22 -1.53 -2.81
CA THR A 205 11.49 -2.92 -2.42
C THR A 205 10.39 -3.48 -1.54
N ILE A 206 9.93 -4.69 -1.82
CA ILE A 206 9.04 -5.41 -0.92
C ILE A 206 9.88 -6.04 0.19
N VAL A 207 9.59 -5.67 1.44
CA VAL A 207 10.35 -6.07 2.64
C VAL A 207 9.53 -6.94 3.61
N TYR A 208 8.29 -7.26 3.28
CA TYR A 208 7.46 -8.21 4.01
C TYR A 208 6.44 -8.77 3.02
N LEU A 209 6.17 -10.08 3.09
CA LEU A 209 5.16 -10.73 2.27
C LEU A 209 4.42 -11.82 3.06
N ASP A 210 3.08 -11.74 3.03
CA ASP A 210 2.16 -12.80 3.40
C ASP A 210 1.39 -13.24 2.14
N PRO A 211 1.75 -14.40 1.53
CA PRO A 211 1.10 -14.88 0.31
C PRO A 211 -0.38 -15.19 0.48
N ASP A 212 -0.83 -15.59 1.69
CA ASP A 212 -2.24 -15.91 1.94
C ASP A 212 -3.08 -14.64 1.91
N ALA A 213 -2.59 -13.57 2.55
CA ALA A 213 -3.22 -12.26 2.56
C ALA A 213 -3.15 -11.58 1.18
N LEU A 214 -2.06 -11.76 0.43
CA LEU A 214 -1.96 -11.34 -0.97
C LEU A 214 -3.00 -12.06 -1.85
N ALA A 215 -3.12 -13.37 -1.71
CA ALA A 215 -4.14 -14.14 -2.42
C ALA A 215 -5.56 -13.72 -2.02
N GLU A 216 -5.81 -13.42 -0.75
CA GLU A 216 -7.09 -12.85 -0.29
C GLU A 216 -7.40 -11.53 -1.01
N MET A 217 -6.41 -10.64 -1.11
CA MET A 217 -6.53 -9.35 -1.79
C MET A 217 -6.90 -9.50 -3.27
N HIS A 218 -6.41 -10.54 -3.94
CA HIS A 218 -6.59 -10.78 -5.38
C HIS A 218 -7.88 -11.50 -5.78
N ARG A 219 -8.65 -12.04 -4.85
CA ARG A 219 -9.86 -12.83 -5.21
C ARG A 219 -10.85 -11.96 -5.99
N GLU A 220 -11.22 -12.38 -7.20
CA GLU A 220 -12.27 -11.76 -8.02
C GLU A 220 -13.67 -12.13 -7.52
N ASP A 221 -13.83 -13.36 -7.04
CA ASP A 221 -15.14 -13.92 -6.75
C ASP A 221 -15.56 -13.75 -5.28
N SER A 222 -16.87 -13.59 -5.13
CA SER A 222 -17.68 -13.63 -3.91
C SER A 222 -17.59 -12.41 -2.98
N LYS A 223 -18.77 -11.80 -2.82
CA LYS A 223 -19.31 -11.09 -1.65
C LYS A 223 -18.45 -11.32 -0.39
N PRO A 224 -18.12 -10.27 0.40
CA PRO A 224 -17.38 -10.45 1.64
C PRO A 224 -18.00 -11.59 2.44
N PRO A 225 -17.20 -12.52 3.00
CA PRO A 225 -17.73 -13.64 3.76
C PRO A 225 -18.70 -13.09 4.82
N ALA A 226 -19.92 -13.64 4.87
CA ALA A 226 -20.89 -13.25 5.88
C ALA A 226 -20.20 -13.38 7.25
N VAL A 227 -20.02 -12.24 7.91
CA VAL A 227 -19.23 -12.16 9.13
C VAL A 227 -19.98 -12.91 10.22
N ASP A 228 -19.32 -13.88 10.83
CA ASP A 228 -19.73 -14.42 12.13
C ASP A 228 -19.41 -13.34 13.18
N GLU A 229 -20.31 -12.35 13.30
CA GLU A 229 -20.18 -11.16 14.18
C GLU A 229 -19.81 -11.54 15.62
N THR A 230 -20.16 -12.74 16.04
CA THR A 230 -19.86 -13.30 17.36
C THR A 230 -18.35 -13.48 17.63
N LYS A 231 -17.50 -13.65 16.61
CA LYS A 231 -16.04 -13.84 16.79
C LYS A 231 -15.25 -12.53 16.83
N ALA A 232 -15.62 -11.55 16.01
CA ALA A 232 -14.93 -10.25 15.96
C ALA A 232 -15.11 -9.44 17.27
N VAL A 233 -16.32 -9.47 17.85
CA VAL A 233 -16.61 -8.81 19.13
C VAL A 233 -15.88 -9.47 20.30
N ALA A 234 -15.68 -10.80 20.26
CA ALA A 234 -14.99 -11.54 21.31
C ALA A 234 -13.47 -11.25 21.37
N LYS A 235 -12.83 -11.04 20.21
CA LYS A 235 -11.40 -10.70 20.12
C LYS A 235 -11.13 -9.29 20.65
N ASN A 236 -11.97 -8.31 20.26
CA ASN A 236 -11.89 -6.92 20.73
C ASN A 236 -12.18 -6.76 22.24
N LYS A 237 -13.12 -7.54 22.81
CA LYS A 237 -13.35 -7.55 24.27
C LYS A 237 -12.17 -8.11 25.06
N ARG A 238 -11.49 -9.14 24.56
CA ARG A 238 -10.31 -9.73 25.22
C ARG A 238 -9.09 -8.80 25.22
N GLN A 239 -8.87 -8.02 24.16
CA GLN A 239 -7.79 -7.03 24.12
C GLN A 239 -8.06 -5.84 25.06
N ARG A 240 -9.29 -5.30 25.11
CA ARG A 240 -9.66 -4.22 26.04
C ARG A 240 -9.64 -4.63 27.51
N ALA A 241 -9.96 -5.89 27.82
CA ALA A 241 -9.87 -6.40 29.20
C ALA A 241 -8.42 -6.52 29.70
N ARG A 242 -7.45 -6.75 28.80
CA ARG A 242 -6.02 -6.83 29.15
C ARG A 242 -5.38 -5.45 29.37
N SER A 243 -5.81 -4.42 28.65
CA SER A 243 -5.28 -3.06 28.82
C SER A 243 -5.81 -2.36 30.09
N ASN A 244 -7.01 -2.71 30.57
CA ASN A 244 -7.55 -2.15 31.81
C ASN A 244 -7.09 -2.87 33.10
N GLY A 245 -6.49 -4.06 33.01
CA GLY A 245 -6.03 -4.83 34.17
C GLY A 245 -4.67 -4.41 34.75
N SER A 246 -3.89 -3.59 34.04
CA SER A 246 -2.52 -3.23 34.45
C SER A 246 -2.40 -1.93 35.27
N ARG A 247 -3.51 -1.17 35.45
CA ARG A 247 -3.50 0.14 36.13
C ARG A 247 -3.83 0.13 37.63
N GLY A 248 -4.05 -1.03 38.23
CA GLY A 248 -4.54 -1.14 39.61
C GLY A 248 -3.62 -1.85 40.59
N LYS A 249 -2.32 -1.53 40.65
CA LYS A 249 -1.45 -2.00 41.74
C LYS A 249 -0.14 -1.20 41.83
N LYS A 250 -0.18 -0.02 42.46
CA LYS A 250 0.95 0.58 43.20
C LYS A 250 0.51 1.88 43.85
N GLN A 251 0.33 1.84 45.18
CA GLN A 251 0.81 2.80 46.17
C GLN A 251 -0.07 2.73 47.43
N ARG A 252 0.36 1.91 48.38
CA ARG A 252 0.12 2.08 49.82
C ARG A 252 1.32 1.51 50.56
N SER A 253 2.24 2.40 50.92
CA SER A 253 3.18 2.30 52.04
C SER A 253 3.86 3.66 52.18
#